data_AF-A0A3C1IIK5-F1
#
_entry.id   AF-A0A3C1IIK5-F1
#
_cell.length_a   1.000
_cell.length_b   1.000
_cell.length_c   1.000
_cell.angle_alpha   90.00
_cell.angle_beta   90.00
_cell.angle_gamma   90.00
#
_symmetry.space_group_name_H-M   'P 1'
#
loop_
_entity.id
_entity.type
_entity.pdbx_description
1 polymer ?
#
loop_
_entity_poly.entity_id
_entity_poly.type
_entity_poly.pdbx_seq_one_letter_code
_entity_poly.pdbx_strand_id
1 'polypeptide(L)'
;MWYLRRCFLPRLWSCWPVPCLHLAVATAALRGFTMAGLIYGFGGMALTMAINVPLNQALALIETPLAPAQASAVRSAYSETWQFWNIIRPCATAVALLLTGLGLLKLTQTGRDSVNA
;
A
#
# COMPACT_ATOMS: atom_id res chain seq x y z
N MET A 1 25.87 -28.37 -47.59
CA MET A 1 24.58 -28.29 -46.85
C MET A 1 24.64 -28.77 -45.39
N TRP A 2 25.79 -28.67 -44.66
CA TRP A 2 25.87 -29.17 -43.27
C TRP A 2 26.47 -28.20 -42.23
N TYR A 3 27.13 -27.11 -42.63
CA TYR A 3 27.86 -26.23 -41.69
C TYR A 3 27.07 -24.97 -41.25
N LEU A 4 26.20 -24.43 -42.10
CA LEU A 4 25.48 -23.17 -41.81
C LEU A 4 24.27 -23.34 -40.87
N ARG A 5 23.94 -24.57 -40.45
CA ARG A 5 22.77 -24.86 -39.60
C ARG A 5 23.10 -25.02 -38.11
N ARG A 6 24.38 -24.99 -37.71
CA ARG A 6 24.80 -25.23 -36.31
C ARG A 6 25.31 -23.99 -35.56
N CYS A 7 25.65 -22.89 -36.24
CA CYS A 7 26.21 -21.70 -35.56
C CYS A 7 25.17 -20.66 -35.10
N PHE A 8 23.94 -20.68 -35.63
CA PHE A 8 22.97 -19.60 -35.40
C PHE A 8 21.88 -19.91 -34.36
N LEU A 9 21.83 -21.13 -33.81
CA LEU A 9 20.76 -21.57 -32.89
C LEU A 9 21.11 -21.65 -31.39
N PRO A 10 22.37 -21.74 -30.90
CA PRO A 10 22.58 -21.88 -29.45
C PRO A 10 22.42 -20.57 -28.67
N ARG A 11 22.61 -19.41 -29.30
CA ARG A 11 22.61 -18.12 -28.58
C ARG A 11 21.21 -17.56 -28.32
N LEU A 12 20.24 -17.95 -29.15
CA LEU A 12 18.83 -17.62 -28.92
C LEU A 12 18.17 -18.54 -27.89
N TRP A 13 18.74 -19.72 -27.58
CA TRP A 13 18.18 -20.62 -26.55
C TRP A 13 18.53 -20.22 -25.10
N SER A 14 19.56 -19.38 -24.89
CA SER A 14 19.96 -18.96 -23.54
C SER A 14 19.47 -17.57 -23.12
N CYS A 15 18.85 -16.79 -24.03
CA CYS A 15 18.49 -15.39 -23.76
C CYS A 15 17.01 -15.16 -23.36
N TRP A 16 16.14 -16.17 -23.35
CA TRP A 16 14.72 -16.03 -22.96
C TRP A 16 14.37 -16.19 -21.48
N PRO A 17 15.15 -16.83 -20.58
CA PRO A 17 14.74 -16.89 -19.18
C PRO A 17 14.88 -15.53 -18.48
N VAL A 18 15.81 -14.68 -18.92
CA VAL A 18 16.13 -13.39 -18.29
C VAL A 18 15.02 -12.34 -18.47
N PRO A 19 14.48 -12.08 -19.69
CA PRO A 19 13.39 -11.12 -19.86
C PRO A 19 12.10 -11.52 -19.13
N CYS A 20 11.78 -12.82 -19.10
CA CYS A 20 10.60 -13.35 -18.41
C CYS A 20 10.68 -13.14 -16.89
N LEU A 21 11.88 -13.26 -16.31
CA LEU A 21 12.11 -13.01 -14.89
C LEU A 21 12.00 -11.51 -14.57
N HIS A 22 12.55 -10.63 -15.40
CA HIS A 22 12.41 -9.18 -15.24
C HIS A 22 10.94 -8.72 -15.30
N LEU A 23 10.15 -9.27 -16.21
CA LEU A 23 8.71 -8.98 -16.32
C LEU A 23 7.91 -9.52 -15.11
N ALA A 24 8.26 -10.70 -14.60
CA ALA A 24 7.58 -11.29 -13.43
C ALA A 24 7.85 -10.50 -12.14
N VAL A 25 9.06 -9.99 -11.93
CA VAL A 25 9.37 -9.19 -10.74
C VAL A 25 8.83 -7.76 -10.85
N ALA A 26 8.89 -7.15 -12.04
CA ALA A 26 8.28 -5.83 -12.29
C ALA A 26 6.76 -5.84 -12.04
N THR A 27 6.07 -6.91 -12.42
CA THR A 27 4.63 -7.07 -12.15
C THR A 27 4.33 -7.30 -10.67
N ALA A 28 5.20 -8.02 -9.94
CA ALA A 28 5.05 -8.21 -8.50
C ALA A 28 5.23 -6.90 -7.71
N ALA A 29 6.25 -6.09 -8.05
CA ALA A 29 6.45 -4.79 -7.42
C ALA A 29 5.29 -3.81 -7.71
N LEU A 30 4.85 -3.75 -8.97
CA LEU A 30 3.71 -2.93 -9.38
C LEU A 30 2.43 -3.29 -8.61
N ARG A 31 2.15 -4.60 -8.44
CA ARG A 31 1.02 -5.09 -7.63
C ARG A 31 1.14 -4.62 -6.18
N GLY A 32 2.34 -4.71 -5.59
CA GLY A 32 2.61 -4.24 -4.24
C GLY A 32 2.28 -2.76 -4.04
N PHE A 33 2.79 -1.89 -4.92
CA PHE A 33 2.53 -0.45 -4.85
C PHE A 33 1.07 -0.10 -5.12
N THR A 34 0.44 -0.76 -6.10
CA THR A 34 -0.98 -0.53 -6.42
C THR A 34 -1.85 -0.88 -5.22
N MET A 35 -1.62 -2.05 -4.61
CA MET A 35 -2.36 -2.48 -3.44
C MET A 35 -2.11 -1.57 -2.22
N ALA A 36 -0.86 -1.16 -2.00
CA ALA A 36 -0.52 -0.20 -0.95
C ALA A 36 -1.26 1.14 -1.13
N GLY A 37 -1.26 1.67 -2.36
CA GLY A 37 -1.95 2.91 -2.71
C GLY A 37 -3.46 2.82 -2.49
N LEU A 38 -4.09 1.72 -2.88
CA LEU A 38 -5.53 1.50 -2.65
C LEU A 38 -5.85 1.40 -1.15
N ILE A 39 -5.08 0.61 -0.39
CA ILE A 39 -5.31 0.42 1.05
C ILE A 39 -5.14 1.75 1.79
N TYR A 40 -4.09 2.51 1.50
CA TYR A 40 -3.88 3.82 2.12
C TYR A 40 -4.93 4.84 1.67
N GLY A 41 -5.25 4.86 0.37
CA GLY A 41 -6.23 5.76 -0.22
C GLY A 41 -7.61 5.60 0.42
N PHE A 42 -8.09 4.36 0.54
CA PHE A 42 -9.40 4.08 1.12
C PHE A 42 -9.39 4.00 2.65
N GLY A 43 -8.52 3.18 3.23
CA GLY A 43 -8.47 2.94 4.67
C GLY A 43 -7.80 4.04 5.49
N GLY A 44 -7.00 4.90 4.85
CA GLY A 44 -6.38 6.07 5.46
C GLY A 44 -7.14 7.35 5.10
N MET A 45 -7.05 7.79 3.85
CA MET A 45 -7.51 9.11 3.41
C MET A 45 -9.03 9.21 3.27
N ALA A 46 -9.66 8.36 2.47
CA ALA A 46 -11.10 8.43 2.23
C ALA A 46 -11.91 8.22 3.52
N LEU A 47 -11.52 7.24 4.34
CA LEU A 47 -12.11 7.01 5.66
C LEU A 47 -11.98 8.26 6.55
N THR A 48 -10.84 8.94 6.53
CA THR A 48 -10.66 10.20 7.29
C THR A 48 -11.63 11.28 6.81
N MET A 49 -11.72 11.50 5.50
CA MET A 49 -12.60 12.53 4.93
C MET A 49 -14.08 12.22 5.12
N ALA A 50 -14.47 10.95 5.00
CA ALA A 50 -15.87 10.53 5.05
C ALA A 50 -16.41 10.37 6.48
N ILE A 51 -15.55 10.01 7.45
CA ILE A 51 -15.98 9.66 8.81
C ILE A 51 -15.40 10.63 9.83
N ASN A 52 -14.07 10.73 9.91
CA ASN A 52 -13.43 11.47 10.99
C ASN A 52 -13.63 13.00 10.85
N VAL A 53 -13.61 13.53 9.63
CA VAL A 53 -13.85 14.97 9.41
C VAL A 53 -15.29 15.36 9.81
N PRO A 54 -16.35 14.69 9.32
CA PRO A 54 -17.72 14.98 9.77
C PRO A 54 -17.91 14.79 11.27
N LEU A 55 -17.31 13.76 11.86
CA LEU A 55 -17.39 13.52 13.30
C LEU A 55 -16.75 14.66 14.11
N ASN A 56 -15.59 15.16 13.69
CA ASN A 56 -14.93 16.31 14.31
C ASN A 56 -15.76 17.60 14.11
N GLN A 57 -16.37 17.78 12.94
CA GLN A 57 -17.24 18.93 12.67
C GLN A 57 -18.48 18.91 13.56
N ALA A 58 -19.09 17.74 13.79
CA ALA A 58 -20.22 17.59 14.71
C ALA A 58 -19.83 17.97 16.16
N LEU A 59 -18.64 17.58 16.60
CA LEU A 59 -18.13 17.97 17.93
C LEU A 59 -17.93 19.50 18.03
N ALA A 60 -17.51 20.15 16.95
CA ALA A 60 -17.29 21.60 16.90
C ALA A 60 -18.58 22.43 16.98
N LEU A 61 -19.76 21.82 16.77
CA LEU A 61 -21.06 22.48 16.91
C LEU A 61 -21.54 22.59 18.37
N ILE A 62 -20.87 21.90 19.30
CA ILE A 62 -21.28 21.88 20.71
C ILE A 62 -20.73 23.12 21.42
N GLU A 63 -21.63 23.93 21.97
CA GLU A 63 -21.27 25.12 22.73
C GLU A 63 -20.58 24.75 24.06
N THR A 64 -19.51 25.47 24.37
CA THR A 64 -18.73 25.32 25.61
C THR A 64 -18.73 26.62 26.41
N PRO A 65 -18.70 26.58 27.76
CA PRO A 65 -18.41 25.43 28.61
C PRO A 65 -19.63 24.56 28.95
N LEU A 66 -19.42 23.24 28.96
CA LEU A 66 -20.39 22.25 29.42
C LEU A 66 -20.22 21.96 30.91
N ALA A 67 -21.31 21.62 31.60
CA ALA A 67 -21.21 21.06 32.94
C ALA A 67 -20.44 19.71 32.89
N PRO A 68 -19.67 19.34 33.94
CA PRO A 68 -18.83 18.13 33.91
C PRO A 68 -19.55 16.84 33.51
N ALA A 69 -20.79 16.65 33.99
CA ALA A 69 -21.61 15.49 33.64
C ALA A 69 -21.97 15.44 32.14
N GLN A 70 -22.31 16.60 31.56
CA GLN A 70 -22.63 16.72 30.12
C GLN A 70 -21.39 16.50 29.25
N ALA A 71 -20.24 17.05 29.65
CA ALA A 71 -18.97 16.85 28.95
C ALA A 71 -18.57 15.36 28.93
N SER A 72 -18.76 14.65 30.06
CA SER A 72 -18.50 13.21 30.15
C SER A 72 -19.40 12.40 29.21
N ALA A 73 -20.70 12.70 29.17
CA ALA A 73 -21.66 12.03 28.30
C ALA A 73 -21.32 12.23 26.81
N VAL A 74 -21.05 13.48 26.39
CA VAL A 74 -20.63 13.81 25.01
C VAL A 74 -19.33 13.08 24.65
N ARG A 75 -18.34 13.10 25.54
CA ARG A 75 -17.07 12.41 25.32
C ARG A 75 -17.28 10.91 25.15
N SER A 76 -18.08 10.28 26.00
CA SER A 76 -18.34 8.84 25.93
C SER A 76 -18.96 8.44 24.60
N ALA A 77 -20.00 9.16 24.17
CA ALA A 77 -20.69 8.92 22.90
C ALA A 77 -19.79 9.15 21.68
N TYR A 78 -18.96 10.20 21.71
CA TYR A 78 -18.01 10.50 20.63
C TYR A 78 -16.86 9.48 20.57
N SER A 79 -16.29 9.14 21.72
CA SER A 79 -15.01 8.42 21.80
C SER A 79 -15.09 6.98 21.30
N GLU A 80 -16.23 6.31 21.46
CA GLU A 80 -16.41 4.92 21.01
C GLU A 80 -16.27 4.82 19.48
N THR A 81 -17.09 5.59 18.75
CA THR A 81 -17.06 5.61 17.29
C THR A 81 -15.73 6.14 16.77
N TRP A 82 -15.23 7.23 17.36
CA TRP A 82 -13.95 7.81 16.94
C TRP A 82 -12.79 6.84 17.11
N GLN A 83 -12.69 6.14 18.25
CA GLN A 83 -11.57 5.22 18.51
C GLN A 83 -11.55 4.07 17.50
N PHE A 84 -12.71 3.48 17.20
CA PHE A 84 -12.80 2.38 16.24
C PHE A 84 -12.22 2.78 14.87
N TRP A 85 -12.68 3.90 14.31
CA TRP A 85 -12.21 4.38 13.01
C TRP A 85 -10.77 4.90 13.07
N ASN A 86 -10.37 5.46 14.20
CA ASN A 86 -9.01 5.95 14.39
C ASN A 86 -7.98 4.83 14.58
N ILE A 87 -8.37 3.62 14.99
CA ILE A 87 -7.51 2.42 15.03
C ILE A 87 -7.40 1.78 13.63
N ILE A 88 -8.46 1.79 12.83
CA ILE A 88 -8.43 1.24 11.47
C ILE A 88 -7.41 1.97 10.60
N ARG A 89 -7.29 3.30 10.74
CA ARG A 89 -6.37 4.13 9.95
C ARG A 89 -4.88 3.73 10.05
N PRO A 90 -4.28 3.61 11.25
CA PRO A 90 -2.91 3.16 11.39
C PRO A 90 -2.74 1.71 10.96
N CYS A 91 -3.73 0.84 11.17
CA CYS A 91 -3.68 -0.54 10.65
C CYS A 91 -3.59 -0.55 9.11
N ALA A 92 -4.44 0.21 8.42
CA ALA A 92 -4.40 0.34 6.96
C ALA A 92 -3.06 0.92 6.49
N THR A 93 -2.56 1.95 7.17
CA THR A 93 -1.26 2.57 6.84
C THR A 93 -0.10 1.61 7.07
N ALA A 94 -0.12 0.81 8.14
CA ALA A 94 0.90 -0.20 8.41
C ALA A 94 0.91 -1.28 7.33
N VAL A 95 -0.26 -1.77 6.91
CA VAL A 95 -0.35 -2.74 5.80
C VAL A 95 0.16 -2.14 4.49
N ALA A 96 -0.22 -0.89 4.17
CA ALA A 96 0.28 -0.21 2.98
C ALA A 96 1.81 -0.03 3.01
N LEU A 97 2.37 0.30 4.19
CA LEU A 97 3.82 0.42 4.38
C LEU A 97 4.53 -0.92 4.14
N LEU A 98 4.00 -2.02 4.69
CA LEU A 98 4.56 -3.36 4.48
C LEU A 98 4.54 -3.75 3.00
N LEU A 99 3.42 -3.52 2.30
CA LEU A 99 3.31 -3.81 0.86
C LEU A 99 4.26 -2.97 0.02
N THR A 100 4.43 -1.69 0.38
CA THR A 100 5.40 -0.80 -0.27
C THR A 100 6.83 -1.30 -0.06
N GLY A 101 7.18 -1.67 1.18
CA GLY A 101 8.49 -2.24 1.51
C GLY A 101 8.78 -3.53 0.73
N LEU A 102 7.81 -4.45 0.66
CA LEU A 102 7.93 -5.66 -0.14
C LEU A 102 8.11 -5.38 -1.64
N GLY A 103 7.37 -4.40 -2.18
CA GLY A 103 7.53 -3.94 -3.56
C GLY A 103 8.94 -3.40 -3.85
N LEU A 104 9.48 -2.59 -2.94
CA LEU A 104 10.84 -2.05 -3.02
C LEU A 104 11.91 -3.16 -2.95
N LEU A 105 11.76 -4.11 -2.03
CA LEU A 105 12.68 -5.25 -1.93
C LEU A 105 12.69 -6.10 -3.22
N LYS A 106 11.54 -6.25 -3.86
CA LYS A 106 11.44 -6.95 -5.15
C LYS A 106 12.11 -6.18 -6.29
N LEU A 107 11.91 -4.87 -6.38
CA LEU A 107 12.59 -4.04 -7.39
C LEU A 107 14.12 -4.07 -7.23
N THR A 108 14.62 -3.97 -5.99
CA THR A 108 16.06 -3.95 -5.72
C THR A 108 16.75 -5.28 -6.03
N GLN A 109 16.07 -6.41 -5.80
CA GLN A 109 16.54 -7.73 -6.24
C GLN A 109 16.73 -7.75 -7.77
N THR A 110 15.75 -7.26 -8.53
CA THR A 110 15.84 -7.19 -9.99
C THR A 110 17.05 -6.38 -10.48
N GLY A 111 17.29 -5.21 -9.87
CA GLY A 111 18.43 -4.36 -10.24
C GLY A 111 19.78 -5.03 -9.96
N ARG A 112 19.89 -5.74 -8.83
CA ARG A 112 21.10 -6.50 -8.48
C ARG A 112 21.36 -7.63 -9.47
N ASP A 113 20.33 -8.38 -9.82
CA ASP A 113 20.45 -9.51 -10.76
C ASP A 113 20.87 -9.02 -12.15
N SER A 114 20.40 -7.85 -12.61
CA SER A 114 20.80 -7.28 -13.91
C SER A 114 22.25 -6.80 -14.00
N VAL A 115 22.90 -6.47 -12.86
CA VAL A 115 24.31 -6.04 -12.85
C VAL A 115 25.26 -7.25 -12.82
N ASN A 116 24.81 -8.37 -12.26
CA ASN A 116 25.61 -9.58 -12.09
C ASN A 116 25.48 -10.59 -13.26
N ALA A 117 24.60 -10.32 -14.24
CA ALA A 117 24.34 -11.15 -15.42
C ALA A 117 25.16 -10.68 -16.63
#